data_AF-A0A0A8WN90-F1
#
_entry.id   AF-A0A0A8WN90-F1
#
_cell.length_a   1.000
_cell.length_b   1.000
_cell.length_c   1.000
_cell.angle_alpha   90.00
_cell.angle_beta   90.00
_cell.angle_gamma   90.00
#
_symmetry.space_group_name_H-M   'P 1'
#
loop_
_entity.id
_entity.type
_entity.pdbx_description
1 polymer ?
#
loop_
_entity_poly.entity_id
_entity_poly.type
_entity_poly.pdbx_seq_one_letter_code
_entity_poly.pdbx_strand_id
1 'polypeptide(L)' 'MEERIIELETRYMHQEKTISELSEIVYRQELTIKRLETDIAMLRDQLSIALPALTRLPDEEEPPPHY' A
#
# COMPACT_ATOMS: atom_id res chain seq x y z
N MET A 1 47.42 -1.83 -10.90
CA MET A 1 46.61 -1.81 -9.66
C MET A 1 45.67 -0.61 -9.67
N GLU A 2 46.16 0.58 -9.98
CA GLU A 2 45.38 1.84 -10.08
C GLU A 2 44.19 1.77 -11.03
N GLU A 3 44.35 1.20 -12.24
CA GLU A 3 43.23 1.03 -13.20
C GLU A 3 42.05 0.22 -12.64
N ARG A 4 42.35 -0.83 -11.86
CA ARG A 4 41.32 -1.67 -11.25
C ARG A 4 40.59 -0.94 -10.12
N ILE A 5 41.26 -0.01 -9.45
CA ILE A 5 40.64 0.86 -8.43
C ILE A 5 39.69 1.84 -9.11
N ILE A 6 40.13 2.50 -10.19
CA ILE A 6 39.30 3.44 -10.97
C ILE A 6 38.03 2.74 -11.53
N GLU A 7 38.18 1.51 -12.02
CA GLU A 7 37.04 0.72 -12.49
C GLU A 7 36.05 0.43 -11.37
N LEU A 8 36.53 0.05 -10.19
CA LEU A 8 35.69 -0.22 -9.03
C LEU A 8 34.98 1.04 -8.52
N GLU A 9 35.67 2.18 -8.47
CA GLU A 9 35.07 3.48 -8.11
C GLU A 9 33.97 3.87 -9.11
N THR A 10 34.21 3.68 -10.40
CA THR A 10 33.20 3.96 -11.44
C THR A 10 31.96 3.09 -11.26
N ARG A 11 32.15 1.78 -11.01
CA ARG A 11 31.04 0.85 -10.75
C ARG A 11 30.31 1.19 -9.45
N TYR A 12 31.03 1.56 -8.40
CA TYR A 12 30.48 1.96 -7.11
C TYR A 12 29.59 3.21 -7.25
N MET A 13 30.08 4.25 -7.94
CA MET A 13 29.29 5.46 -8.20
C MET A 13 28.02 5.18 -9.00
N HIS A 14 28.08 4.25 -9.96
CA HIS A 14 26.89 3.83 -10.70
C HIS A 14 25.88 3.12 -9.79
N GLN A 15 26.35 2.21 -8.94
CA GLN A 15 25.51 1.51 -7.96
C GLN A 15 24.87 2.47 -6.96
N GLU A 16 25.64 3.43 -6.44
CA GLU A 16 25.14 4.45 -5.52
C GLU A 16 24.01 5.27 -6.14
N LYS A 17 24.18 5.68 -7.41
CA LYS A 17 23.14 6.36 -8.18
C LYS A 17 21.88 5.49 -8.32
N THR A 18 22.05 4.22 -8.70
CA THR A 18 20.92 3.29 -8.83
C THR A 18 20.19 3.09 -7.50
N ILE A 19 20.90 2.97 -6.38
CA ILE A 19 20.29 2.84 -5.05
C ILE A 19 19.47 4.09 -4.70
N SER A 20 19.99 5.28 -4.99
CA SER A 20 19.27 6.54 -4.77
C SER A 20 17.98 6.61 -5.61
N GLU A 21 18.05 6.25 -6.88
CA GLU A 21 16.89 6.24 -7.79
C GLU A 21 15.83 5.22 -7.34
N LEU A 22 16.25 4.02 -6.95
CA LEU A 22 15.34 3.00 -6.42
C LEU A 22 14.67 3.46 -5.12
N SER A 23 15.42 4.13 -4.24
CA SER A 23 14.88 4.66 -2.98
C SER A 23 13.80 5.71 -3.24
N GLU A 24 14.01 6.61 -4.19
CA GLU A 24 13.00 7.61 -4.59
C GLU A 24 11.75 6.94 -5.19
N ILE A 25 11.94 5.92 -6.02
CA ILE A 25 10.82 5.15 -6.60
C ILE A 25 10.01 4.45 -5.50
N VAL A 26 10.67 3.74 -4.58
CA VAL A 26 10.01 3.05 -3.46
C VAL A 26 9.23 4.04 -2.60
N TYR A 27 9.81 5.20 -2.28
CA TYR A 27 9.13 6.25 -1.53
C TYR A 27 7.84 6.72 -2.22
N ARG A 28 7.89 7.01 -3.53
CA ARG A 28 6.69 7.39 -4.30
C ARG A 28 5.63 6.29 -4.34
N GLN A 29 6.05 5.03 -4.42
CA GLN A 29 5.14 3.89 -4.37
C GLN A 29 4.47 3.78 -3.01
N GLU A 30 5.20 3.95 -1.91
CA GLU A 30 4.65 3.93 -0.55
C GLU A 30 3.57 5.01 -0.36
N LEU A 31 3.83 6.24 -0.82
CA LEU A 31 2.83 7.32 -0.78
C LEU A 31 1.57 6.96 -1.58
N THR A 32 1.74 6.32 -2.73
CA THR A 32 0.61 5.88 -3.58
C THR A 32 -0.20 4.79 -2.88
N ILE A 33 0.46 3.81 -2.26
CA ILE A 33 -0.18 2.74 -1.50
C ILE A 33 -0.99 3.32 -0.34
N LYS A 34 -0.40 4.22 0.47
CA LYS A 34 -1.12 4.87 1.59
C LYS A 34 -2.39 5.60 1.14
N ARG A 35 -2.33 6.27 -0.02
CA ARG A 35 -3.52 6.91 -0.60
C ARG A 35 -4.59 5.88 -0.96
N LEU A 36 -4.20 4.81 -1.66
CA LEU A 36 -5.13 3.74 -2.05
C LEU A 36 -5.74 3.03 -0.83
N GLU A 37 -4.95 2.79 0.21
CA GLU A 37 -5.44 2.23 1.48
C GLU A 37 -6.52 3.12 2.11
N THR A 38 -6.30 4.44 2.11
CA THR A 38 -7.27 5.42 2.60
C THR A 38 -8.54 5.41 1.76
N ASP A 39 -8.40 5.45 0.43
CA ASP A 39 -9.54 5.43 -0.49
C ASP A 39 -10.38 4.15 -0.31
N ILE A 40 -9.73 2.99 -0.18
CA ILE A 40 -10.40 1.71 0.07
C ILE A 40 -11.13 1.72 1.42
N ALA A 41 -10.51 2.26 2.47
CA ALA A 41 -11.15 2.38 3.79
C ALA A 41 -12.42 3.23 3.71
N MET A 42 -12.38 4.37 3.01
CA MET A 42 -13.55 5.23 2.78
C MET A 42 -14.64 4.52 1.98
N LEU A 43 -14.29 3.78 0.94
CA LEU A 43 -15.26 3.01 0.16
C LEU A 43 -15.93 1.92 1.00
N ARG A 44 -15.19 1.24 1.88
CA ARG A 44 -15.75 0.24 2.80
C ARG A 44 -16.75 0.87 3.77
N ASP A 45 -16.43 2.05 4.31
CA ASP A 45 -17.33 2.78 5.20
C ASP A 45 -18.64 3.17 4.49
N GLN A 46 -18.54 3.73 3.28
CA GLN A 46 -19.71 4.07 2.47
C GLN A 46 -20.58 2.85 2.14
N LEU A 47 -19.96 1.70 1.81
CA LEU A 47 -20.70 0.46 1.54
C LEU A 47 -21.41 -0.08 2.78
N SER A 48 -20.78 0.02 3.96
CA SER A 48 -21.40 -0.38 5.23
C SER A 48 -22.67 0.42 5.52
N ILE A 49 -22.64 1.72 5.26
CA ILE A 49 -23.80 2.61 5.42
C ILE A 49 -24.89 2.29 4.38
N ALA A 50 -24.51 2.06 3.12
CA ALA A 50 -25.45 1.89 2.02
C ALA A 50 -26.13 0.51 2.01
N LEU A 51 -25.48 -0.56 2.49
CA LEU A 51 -26.05 -1.91 2.52
C LEU A 51 -25.86 -2.61 3.88
N PRO A 52 -26.65 -2.25 4.91
CA PRO A 52 -26.56 -2.85 6.25
C PRO A 52 -26.86 -4.36 6.30
N ALA A 53 -27.50 -4.90 5.26
CA ALA A 53 -27.87 -6.31 5.17
C ALA A 53 -26.72 -7.23 4.68
N LEU A 54 -25.68 -6.67 4.04
CA LEU A 54 -24.51 -7.45 3.60
C LEU A 54 -23.41 -7.52 4.69
N THR A 55 -23.48 -6.64 5.68
CA THR A 55 -22.53 -6.54 6.80
C THR A 55 -23.04 -7.17 8.10
N ARG A 56 -24.32 -7.49 8.20
CA ARG A 56 -24.88 -8.25 9.34
C ARG A 56 -24.44 -9.70 9.26
N LEU A 57 -23.76 -10.18 10.29
CA LEU A 57 -23.53 -11.61 10.50
C LEU A 57 -24.90 -12.30 10.68
N PRO A 58 -25.10 -13.52 10.14
CA PRO A 58 -26.37 -14.24 10.26
C PRO A 58 -26.86 -14.45 11.71
N ASP A 59 -25.98 -14.32 12.70
CA ASP A 59 -26.30 -14.46 14.13
C ASP A 59 -26.96 -13.21 14.77
N GLU A 60 -27.09 -12.09 14.05
CA GLU A 60 -27.76 -10.86 14.51
C GLU A 60 -29.20 -10.72 13.98
N GLU A 61 -29.85 -11.83 13.61
CA GLU A 61 -31.29 -11.86 13.35
C GLU A 61 -32.03 -12.01 14.68
N GLU A 62 -32.49 -10.89 15.27
CA GLU A 62 -33.43 -10.95 16.39
C GLU A 62 -34.71 -11.70 15.95
N PRO A 63 -35.18 -12.70 16.72
CA PRO A 63 -36.33 -13.50 16.33
C PRO A 63 -37.58 -12.62 16.20
N PRO A 64 -38.41 -12.82 15.16
CA PRO A 64 -39.54 -11.94 14.89
C PRO A 64 -40.58 -12.01 16.02
N PRO A 65 -41.20 -10.87 16.38
CA PRO A 65 -42.23 -10.85 17.41
C PRO A 65 -43.48 -11.58 16.90
N HIS A 66 -43.84 -12.67 17.58
CA HIS A 66 -45.11 -13.35 17.35
C HIS A 66 -46.26 -12.51 17.91
N TYR A 67 -47.17 -12.07 17.04
CA TYR A 67 -48.48 -11.49 17.37
C TYR A 67 -49.57 -12.57 17.30
#